data_AF-A0A917SHB0-F1
#
_entry.id   AF-A0A917SHB0-F1
#
_cell.length_a   1.000
_cell.length_b   1.000
_cell.length_c   1.000
_cell.angle_alpha   90.00
_cell.angle_beta   90.00
_cell.angle_gamma   90.00
#
_symmetry.space_group_name_H-M   'P 1'
#
loop_
_entity.id
_entity.type
_entity.pdbx_description
1 polymer ?
#
loop_
_entity_poly.entity_id
_entity_poly.type
_entity_poly.pdbx_seq_one_letter_code
_entity_poly.pdbx_strand_id
1 'polypeptide(L)'
;MRGNPRRTVAIVIALVVVLAVIGVVAYRAGRSHSATTPPSPSPTTQPSTLSPGPSDPSTAASPSPSSTPQPGLQRGTAAAGGGGRTTGPDGLPLGFPDTPDGAATAATNYLMWLNSFRITDKAKADAMAQAAAADTTARTALIHSCDEIRSGMHGLTADQLQPARGAYAVANYSRTDATIYVWAPEVTTETDGTTTQLWAIDAVRVVWAGGDWKLGGELIAKVGGAASDPADTAGNPTSAEKRAILTKVPSDPGDITDSADQTWFEYANAAR
;
A
#
# COMPACT_ATOMS: atom_id res chain seq x y z
N MET A 1 28.64 12.52 34.49
CA MET A 1 28.48 13.42 33.32
C MET A 1 27.02 13.43 32.90
N ARG A 2 26.28 14.50 33.19
CA ARG A 2 24.88 14.66 32.76
C ARG A 2 24.89 15.23 31.34
N GLY A 3 24.62 14.40 30.35
CA GLY A 3 24.46 14.83 28.95
C GLY A 3 23.27 15.77 28.83
N ASN A 4 23.46 16.89 28.14
CA ASN A 4 22.44 17.92 27.96
C ASN A 4 21.37 17.40 26.98
N PRO A 5 20.11 17.15 27.41
CA PRO A 5 19.10 16.47 26.59
C PRO A 5 18.76 17.21 25.29
N ARG A 6 19.05 18.52 25.24
CA ARG A 6 18.86 19.36 24.04
C ARG A 6 19.83 19.05 22.90
N ARG A 7 21.02 18.51 23.19
CA ARG A 7 21.98 18.11 22.14
C ARG A 7 21.63 16.76 21.51
N THR A 8 21.03 15.85 22.28
CA THR A 8 20.60 14.54 21.78
C THR A 8 19.41 14.66 20.83
N VAL A 9 18.45 15.56 21.11
CA VAL A 9 17.29 15.81 20.24
C VAL A 9 17.70 16.43 18.90
N ALA A 10 18.66 17.36 18.89
CA ALA A 10 19.15 17.98 17.66
C ALA A 10 19.88 17.01 16.71
N ILE A 11 20.58 16.01 17.27
CA ILE A 11 21.31 15.00 16.48
C ILE A 11 20.34 14.00 15.83
N VAL A 12 19.24 13.64 16.51
CA VAL A 12 18.20 12.76 15.94
C VAL A 12 17.48 13.47 14.78
N ILE A 13 17.13 14.75 14.92
CA ILE A 13 16.46 15.52 13.85
C ILE A 13 17.38 15.70 12.63
N ALA A 14 18.68 15.97 12.83
CA ALA A 14 19.62 16.13 11.73
C ALA A 14 19.92 14.83 10.96
N LEU A 15 19.83 13.66 11.61
CA LEU A 15 20.01 12.36 10.95
C LEU A 15 18.79 11.98 10.10
N VAL A 16 17.59 12.39 10.52
CA VAL A 16 16.32 12.14 9.80
C VAL A 16 16.23 12.97 8.52
N VAL A 17 16.71 14.22 8.52
CA VAL A 17 16.77 15.08 7.32
C VAL A 17 17.69 14.50 6.24
N VAL A 18 18.74 13.77 6.61
CA VAL A 18 19.65 13.12 5.64
C VAL A 18 19.01 11.88 5.01
N LEU A 19 18.13 11.16 5.72
CA LEU A 19 17.47 9.97 5.19
C LEU A 19 16.31 10.28 4.25
N ALA A 20 15.52 11.32 4.51
CA ALA A 20 14.47 11.79 3.59
C ALA A 20 15.04 12.25 2.24
N VAL A 21 16.22 12.90 2.24
CA VAL A 21 16.92 13.29 1.01
C VAL A 21 17.50 12.09 0.28
N ILE A 22 17.95 11.04 0.99
CA ILE A 22 18.42 9.79 0.36
C ILE A 22 17.26 9.03 -0.27
N GLY A 23 16.05 9.03 0.32
CA GLY A 23 14.84 8.45 -0.30
C GLY A 23 14.50 9.10 -1.64
N VAL A 24 14.55 10.43 -1.73
CA VAL A 24 14.31 11.18 -2.98
C VAL A 24 15.44 10.97 -4.02
N VAL A 25 16.68 10.76 -3.57
CA VAL A 25 17.83 10.50 -4.47
C VAL A 25 17.86 9.04 -4.95
N ALA A 26 17.52 8.06 -4.10
CA ALA A 26 17.37 6.66 -4.49
C ALA A 26 16.18 6.46 -5.43
N TYR A 27 15.08 7.20 -5.23
CA TYR A 27 13.95 7.31 -6.16
C TYR A 27 14.38 7.78 -7.57
N ARG A 28 15.42 8.62 -7.67
CA ARG A 28 15.99 9.04 -8.96
C ARG A 28 17.07 8.11 -9.52
N ALA A 29 17.82 7.42 -8.67
CA ALA A 29 18.93 6.56 -9.08
C ALA A 29 18.51 5.13 -9.47
N GLY A 30 17.35 4.64 -9.01
CA GLY A 30 16.85 3.28 -9.28
C GLY A 30 16.04 3.10 -10.57
N ARG A 31 15.88 4.14 -11.42
CA ARG A 31 15.10 4.11 -12.67
C ARG A 31 15.65 3.05 -13.66
N SER A 32 15.16 1.83 -13.55
CA SER A 32 15.39 0.78 -14.53
C SER A 32 14.38 0.90 -15.67
N HIS A 33 14.90 1.32 -16.83
CA HIS A 33 14.49 1.05 -18.21
C HIS A 33 12.99 1.04 -18.57
N SER A 34 12.64 2.00 -19.43
CA SER A 34 11.37 2.13 -20.14
C SER A 34 10.89 0.80 -20.73
N ALA A 35 9.72 0.33 -20.29
CA ALA A 35 8.98 -0.69 -21.01
C ALA A 35 8.29 -0.04 -22.22
N THR A 36 8.65 -0.48 -23.42
CA THR A 36 7.99 -0.11 -24.68
C THR A 36 6.55 -0.64 -24.66
N THR A 37 5.57 0.28 -24.65
CA THR A 37 4.14 -0.04 -24.67
C THR A 37 3.75 -0.77 -25.96
N PRO A 38 3.12 -1.96 -25.90
CA PRO A 38 2.54 -2.60 -27.08
C PRO A 38 1.23 -1.90 -27.54
N PRO A 39 0.88 -1.95 -28.84
CA PRO A 39 -0.26 -1.24 -29.40
C PRO A 39 -1.62 -1.82 -28.91
N SER A 40 -2.56 -0.90 -28.66
CA SER A 40 -3.92 -1.16 -28.21
C SER A 40 -4.78 -1.86 -29.28
N PRO A 41 -5.50 -2.96 -28.99
CA PRO A 41 -6.42 -3.58 -29.94
C PRO A 41 -7.76 -2.83 -30.06
N SER A 42 -8.20 -2.63 -31.30
CA SER A 42 -9.47 -1.98 -31.65
C SER A 42 -10.71 -2.74 -31.14
N PRO A 43 -11.79 -2.04 -30.72
CA PRO A 43 -13.03 -2.68 -30.30
C PRO A 43 -13.81 -3.24 -31.50
N THR A 44 -14.10 -4.54 -31.48
CA THR A 44 -15.02 -5.20 -32.42
C THR A 44 -16.44 -5.20 -31.83
N THR A 45 -17.36 -4.50 -32.49
CA THR A 45 -18.79 -4.48 -32.15
C THR A 45 -19.47 -5.75 -32.65
N GLN A 46 -20.07 -6.54 -31.76
CA GLN A 46 -20.88 -7.72 -32.12
C GLN A 46 -22.35 -7.49 -31.73
N PRO A 47 -23.33 -7.74 -32.62
CA PRO A 47 -24.75 -7.58 -32.31
C PRO A 47 -25.31 -8.78 -31.54
N SER A 48 -26.05 -8.50 -30.46
CA SER A 48 -26.80 -9.48 -29.69
C SER A 48 -28.12 -9.86 -30.38
N THR A 49 -28.36 -11.14 -30.58
CA THR A 49 -29.68 -11.71 -30.92
C THR A 49 -30.24 -12.42 -29.68
N LEU A 50 -31.47 -12.03 -29.31
CA LEU A 50 -32.26 -12.62 -28.23
C LEU A 50 -32.98 -13.88 -28.71
N SER A 51 -33.05 -14.90 -27.85
CA SER A 51 -34.04 -15.98 -27.96
C SER A 51 -34.35 -16.56 -26.57
N PRO A 52 -35.62 -16.60 -26.12
CA PRO A 52 -36.02 -17.22 -24.86
C PRO A 52 -36.52 -18.67 -25.07
N GLY A 53 -36.04 -19.60 -24.24
CA GLY A 53 -36.49 -21.00 -24.21
C GLY A 53 -36.66 -21.51 -22.76
N PRO A 54 -37.62 -22.42 -22.49
CA PRO A 54 -38.21 -22.65 -21.17
C PRO A 54 -37.41 -23.61 -20.27
N SER A 55 -37.77 -23.55 -18.99
CA SER A 55 -37.19 -24.19 -17.81
C SER A 55 -37.23 -25.72 -17.79
N ASP A 56 -36.17 -26.34 -17.23
CA ASP A 56 -36.18 -27.68 -16.65
C ASP A 56 -35.39 -27.71 -15.32
N PRO A 57 -35.83 -28.45 -14.28
CA PRO A 57 -35.18 -28.52 -12.98
C PRO A 57 -34.12 -29.63 -12.95
N SER A 58 -32.84 -29.26 -13.08
CA SER A 58 -31.73 -30.23 -12.99
C SER A 58 -30.98 -30.14 -11.67
N THR A 59 -31.18 -31.18 -10.86
CA THR A 59 -30.19 -31.93 -10.08
C THR A 59 -29.10 -31.14 -9.34
N ALA A 60 -29.25 -31.08 -8.02
CA ALA A 60 -28.21 -30.65 -7.08
C ALA A 60 -26.97 -31.55 -7.20
N ALA A 61 -25.91 -31.03 -7.81
CA ALA A 61 -24.59 -31.62 -7.74
C ALA A 61 -23.90 -31.17 -6.44
N SER A 62 -23.60 -32.13 -5.56
CA SER A 62 -22.70 -31.92 -4.42
C SER A 62 -21.32 -31.51 -4.93
N PRO A 63 -20.74 -30.37 -4.50
CA PRO A 63 -19.38 -30.03 -4.85
C PRO A 63 -18.40 -30.93 -4.08
N SER A 64 -17.71 -31.81 -4.81
CA SER A 64 -16.52 -32.50 -4.30
C SER A 64 -15.38 -31.50 -4.11
N PRO A 65 -14.82 -31.35 -2.89
CA PRO A 65 -13.65 -30.50 -2.67
C PRO A 65 -12.38 -31.24 -3.13
N SER A 66 -12.10 -31.24 -4.42
CA SER A 66 -10.77 -31.56 -4.95
C SER A 66 -10.02 -30.26 -5.22
N SER A 67 -9.61 -29.58 -4.16
CA SER A 67 -8.68 -28.45 -4.26
C SER A 67 -7.26 -28.95 -4.01
N THR A 68 -6.58 -29.37 -5.07
CA THR A 68 -5.11 -29.37 -5.06
C THR A 68 -4.69 -27.96 -4.66
N PRO A 69 -3.87 -27.76 -3.60
CA PRO A 69 -3.50 -26.41 -3.17
C PRO A 69 -2.88 -25.68 -4.35
N GLN A 70 -3.56 -24.63 -4.84
CA GLN A 70 -3.00 -23.82 -5.91
C GLN A 70 -1.69 -23.23 -5.38
N PRO A 71 -0.56 -23.47 -6.06
CA PRO A 71 0.71 -22.92 -5.62
C PRO A 71 0.63 -21.39 -5.66
N GLY A 72 0.76 -20.74 -4.50
CA GLY A 72 0.66 -19.28 -4.40
C GLY A 72 0.50 -18.76 -2.98
N LEU A 73 0.32 -17.44 -2.88
CA LEU A 73 -0.10 -16.78 -1.65
C LEU A 73 -1.56 -17.12 -1.32
N GLN A 74 -1.86 -17.21 -0.03
CA GLN A 74 -3.24 -17.33 0.43
C GLN A 74 -3.96 -15.99 0.31
N ARG A 75 -5.27 -16.02 0.10
CA ARG A 75 -6.11 -14.82 0.13
C ARG A 75 -6.47 -14.52 1.59
N GLY A 76 -6.14 -13.31 2.05
CA GLY A 76 -6.53 -12.79 3.35
C GLY A 76 -7.94 -12.20 3.33
N THR A 77 -8.37 -11.62 4.46
CA THR A 77 -9.70 -10.98 4.56
C THR A 77 -9.66 -9.46 4.44
N ALA A 78 -8.48 -8.84 4.55
CA ALA A 78 -8.31 -7.41 4.35
C ALA A 78 -8.60 -7.02 2.88
N ALA A 79 -9.29 -5.89 2.67
CA ALA A 79 -9.63 -5.37 1.35
C ALA A 79 -8.89 -4.05 1.08
N ALA A 80 -8.13 -3.99 -0.01
CA ALA A 80 -7.43 -2.77 -0.42
C ALA A 80 -8.44 -1.68 -0.81
N GLY A 81 -8.30 -0.48 -0.27
CA GLY A 81 -9.17 0.67 -0.59
C GLY A 81 -10.61 0.53 -0.10
N GLY A 82 -10.90 -0.46 0.74
CA GLY A 82 -12.23 -0.74 1.26
C GLY A 82 -12.26 -0.84 2.79
N GLY A 83 -13.40 -1.29 3.32
CA GLY A 83 -13.61 -1.43 4.75
C GLY A 83 -13.93 -0.10 5.44
N GLY A 84 -13.66 -0.05 6.76
CA GLY A 84 -14.12 1.03 7.61
C GLY A 84 -15.63 0.99 7.87
N ARG A 85 -16.05 1.56 9.00
CA ARG A 85 -17.47 1.68 9.37
C ARG A 85 -18.00 3.10 9.16
N THR A 86 -17.09 4.05 8.96
CA THR A 86 -17.39 5.48 8.86
C THR A 86 -16.50 6.11 7.80
N THR A 87 -16.93 7.28 7.30
CA THR A 87 -16.19 8.04 6.30
C THR A 87 -15.72 9.34 6.94
N GLY A 88 -14.41 9.55 6.94
CA GLY A 88 -13.72 10.75 7.37
C GLY A 88 -13.57 11.79 6.24
N PRO A 89 -12.68 12.78 6.45
CA PRO A 89 -12.41 13.84 5.48
C PRO A 89 -12.00 13.29 4.12
N ASP A 90 -12.53 13.91 3.06
CA ASP A 90 -12.23 13.57 1.66
C ASP A 90 -12.40 12.07 1.33
N GLY A 91 -13.36 11.42 1.97
CA GLY A 91 -13.68 10.01 1.72
C GLY A 91 -12.75 9.01 2.41
N LEU A 92 -11.88 9.45 3.35
CA LEU A 92 -10.99 8.58 4.10
C LEU A 92 -11.79 7.53 4.91
N PRO A 93 -11.62 6.21 4.68
CA PRO A 93 -12.31 5.21 5.50
C PRO A 93 -11.76 5.20 6.93
N LEU A 94 -12.65 5.12 7.92
CA LEU A 94 -12.35 5.13 9.36
C LEU A 94 -13.21 4.12 10.11
N GLY A 95 -12.87 3.84 11.37
CA GLY A 95 -13.65 2.96 12.24
C GLY A 95 -13.46 1.48 11.90
N PHE A 96 -12.22 1.07 11.67
CA PHE A 96 -11.87 -0.32 11.36
C PHE A 96 -12.12 -1.23 12.58
N PRO A 97 -12.31 -2.55 12.40
CA PRO A 97 -12.43 -3.48 13.53
C PRO A 97 -11.08 -3.67 14.25
N ASP A 98 -11.12 -3.92 15.57
CA ASP A 98 -9.93 -4.26 16.39
C ASP A 98 -9.48 -5.70 16.12
N THR A 99 -8.98 -5.93 14.91
CA THR A 99 -8.48 -7.22 14.43
C THR A 99 -7.22 -7.01 13.57
N PRO A 100 -6.39 -8.06 13.35
CA PRO A 100 -5.24 -7.97 12.45
C PRO A 100 -5.61 -7.52 11.04
N ASP A 101 -6.71 -8.04 10.49
CA ASP A 101 -7.18 -7.65 9.16
C ASP A 101 -7.75 -6.23 9.15
N GLY A 102 -8.33 -5.76 10.26
CA GLY A 102 -8.73 -4.36 10.45
C GLY A 102 -7.53 -3.42 10.45
N ALA A 103 -6.44 -3.79 11.13
CA ALA A 103 -5.18 -3.05 11.12
C ALA A 103 -4.56 -3.00 9.72
N ALA A 104 -4.51 -4.14 9.02
CA ALA A 104 -4.03 -4.21 7.65
C ALA A 104 -4.85 -3.32 6.70
N THR A 105 -6.18 -3.42 6.78
CA THR A 105 -7.09 -2.58 5.98
C THR A 105 -6.88 -1.09 6.28
N ALA A 106 -6.76 -0.71 7.55
CA ALA A 106 -6.51 0.68 7.95
C ALA A 106 -5.18 1.22 7.38
N ALA A 107 -4.09 0.48 7.61
CA ALA A 107 -2.76 0.82 7.11
C ALA A 107 -2.75 1.03 5.59
N THR A 108 -3.32 0.08 4.83
CA THR A 108 -3.40 0.17 3.37
C THR A 108 -4.22 1.38 2.92
N ASN A 109 -5.35 1.68 3.57
CA ASN A 109 -6.16 2.85 3.20
C ASN A 109 -5.45 4.17 3.50
N TYR A 110 -4.73 4.28 4.62
CA TYR A 110 -3.94 5.47 4.92
C TYR A 110 -2.82 5.67 3.90
N LEU A 111 -2.12 4.58 3.54
CA LEU A 111 -1.05 4.62 2.54
C LEU A 111 -1.59 4.98 1.15
N MET A 112 -2.74 4.43 0.74
CA MET A 112 -3.40 4.81 -0.51
C MET A 112 -3.84 6.28 -0.52
N TRP A 113 -4.30 6.81 0.61
CA TRP A 113 -4.67 8.23 0.69
C TRP A 113 -3.43 9.12 0.54
N LEU A 114 -2.32 8.75 1.19
CA LEU A 114 -1.05 9.47 1.13
C LEU A 114 -0.43 9.45 -0.28
N ASN A 115 -0.51 8.31 -0.97
CA ASN A 115 -0.11 8.14 -2.37
C ASN A 115 -1.29 8.46 -3.31
N SER A 116 -1.87 9.64 -3.13
CA SER A 116 -2.92 10.15 -4.00
C SER A 116 -2.77 11.64 -4.22
N PHE A 117 -3.23 12.13 -5.38
CA PHE A 117 -3.18 13.56 -5.70
C PHE A 117 -3.97 14.45 -4.74
N ARG A 118 -4.79 13.88 -3.85
CA ARG A 118 -5.53 14.61 -2.80
C ARG A 118 -4.60 15.32 -1.83
N ILE A 119 -3.40 14.77 -1.60
CA ILE A 119 -2.40 15.35 -0.69
C ILE A 119 -1.83 16.68 -1.21
N THR A 120 -2.04 17.01 -2.50
CA THR A 120 -1.64 18.31 -3.06
C THR A 120 -2.44 19.49 -2.50
N ASP A 121 -3.64 19.24 -1.99
CA ASP A 121 -4.44 20.21 -1.26
C ASP A 121 -4.07 20.17 0.23
N LYS A 122 -3.41 21.23 0.72
CA LYS A 122 -2.96 21.30 2.11
C LYS A 122 -4.10 21.16 3.12
N ALA A 123 -5.27 21.74 2.86
CA ALA A 123 -6.38 21.68 3.81
C ALA A 123 -6.90 20.24 3.94
N LYS A 124 -6.93 19.49 2.83
CA LYS A 124 -7.28 18.06 2.84
C LYS A 124 -6.21 17.22 3.53
N ALA A 125 -4.93 17.49 3.27
CA ALA A 125 -3.82 16.80 3.93
C ALA A 125 -3.83 17.00 5.45
N ASP A 126 -4.00 18.23 5.92
CA ASP A 126 -4.09 18.55 7.34
C ASP A 126 -5.33 17.87 7.99
N ALA A 127 -6.46 17.84 7.29
CA ALA A 127 -7.67 17.15 7.75
C ALA A 127 -7.50 15.62 7.82
N MET A 128 -6.81 15.00 6.86
CA MET A 128 -6.46 13.58 6.92
C MET A 128 -5.55 13.31 8.11
N ALA A 129 -4.47 14.08 8.28
CA ALA A 129 -3.55 13.92 9.40
C ALA A 129 -4.28 14.04 10.75
N GLN A 130 -5.22 14.97 10.86
CA GLN A 130 -6.07 15.12 12.06
C GLN A 130 -6.97 13.90 12.32
N ALA A 131 -7.50 13.26 11.27
CA ALA A 131 -8.41 12.13 11.39
C ALA A 131 -7.70 10.78 11.57
N ALA A 132 -6.51 10.63 10.98
CA ALA A 132 -5.74 9.39 10.96
C ALA A 132 -4.74 9.29 12.12
N ALA A 133 -4.34 10.40 12.76
CA ALA A 133 -3.37 10.37 13.86
C ALA A 133 -3.93 9.74 15.14
N ALA A 134 -3.10 8.96 15.84
CA ALA A 134 -3.43 8.40 17.15
C ALA A 134 -3.42 9.44 18.27
N ASP A 135 -2.55 10.45 18.16
CA ASP A 135 -2.37 11.52 19.14
C ASP A 135 -1.81 12.82 18.50
N THR A 136 -1.54 13.84 19.33
CA THR A 136 -1.03 15.14 18.85
C THR A 136 0.39 15.06 18.28
N THR A 137 1.23 14.16 18.78
CA THR A 137 2.60 13.94 18.30
C THR A 137 2.54 13.30 16.91
N ALA A 138 1.76 12.22 16.77
CA ALA A 138 1.53 11.56 15.48
C ALA A 138 0.93 12.53 14.46
N ARG A 139 -0.04 13.37 14.87
CA ARG A 139 -0.62 14.40 13.99
C ARG A 139 0.44 15.36 13.46
N THR A 140 1.32 15.85 14.33
CA THR A 140 2.37 16.80 13.93
C THR A 140 3.34 16.16 12.94
N ALA A 141 3.75 14.91 13.20
CA ALA A 141 4.61 14.15 12.30
C ALA A 141 3.93 13.92 10.93
N LEU A 142 2.65 13.55 10.91
CA LEU A 142 1.91 13.34 9.67
C LEU A 142 1.72 14.60 8.85
N ILE A 143 1.48 15.75 9.48
CA ILE A 143 1.42 17.05 8.77
C ILE A 143 2.76 17.31 8.09
N HIS A 144 3.87 17.07 8.79
CA HIS A 144 5.21 17.22 8.22
C HIS A 144 5.42 16.27 7.03
N SER A 145 5.15 14.98 7.18
CA SER A 145 5.26 14.00 6.09
C SER A 145 4.37 14.38 4.90
N CYS A 146 3.15 14.89 5.14
CA CYS A 146 2.27 15.34 4.07
C CYS A 146 2.83 16.57 3.34
N ASP A 147 3.41 17.53 4.06
CA ASP A 147 4.06 18.70 3.47
C ASP A 147 5.28 18.30 2.63
N GLU A 148 6.06 17.32 3.08
CA GLU A 148 7.19 16.76 2.32
C GLU A 148 6.73 16.04 1.05
N ILE A 149 5.79 15.09 1.15
CA ILE A 149 5.24 14.37 -0.01
C ILE A 149 4.67 15.37 -1.01
N ARG A 150 3.84 16.31 -0.55
CA ARG A 150 3.24 17.36 -1.39
C ARG A 150 4.29 18.18 -2.14
N SER A 151 5.42 18.49 -1.50
CA SER A 151 6.53 19.21 -2.16
C SER A 151 7.22 18.37 -3.24
N GLY A 152 7.20 17.04 -3.13
CA GLY A 152 7.71 16.12 -4.14
C GLY A 152 6.79 15.94 -5.35
N MET A 153 5.49 16.26 -5.23
CA MET A 153 4.50 16.04 -6.30
C MET A 153 4.52 17.09 -7.43
N HIS A 154 5.44 18.05 -7.39
CA HIS A 154 5.56 19.05 -8.45
C HIS A 154 5.85 18.39 -9.81
N GLY A 155 5.00 18.66 -10.79
CA GLY A 155 5.13 18.11 -12.14
C GLY A 155 4.45 16.75 -12.35
N LEU A 156 3.79 16.21 -11.31
CA LEU A 156 2.91 15.05 -11.44
C LEU A 156 1.48 15.48 -11.76
N THR A 157 0.75 14.64 -12.49
CA THR A 157 -0.70 14.72 -12.71
C THR A 157 -1.45 13.57 -12.04
N ALA A 158 -0.74 12.49 -11.69
CA ALA A 158 -1.27 11.39 -10.93
C ALA A 158 -0.16 10.76 -10.08
N ASP A 159 -0.58 10.26 -8.92
CA ASP A 159 0.17 9.39 -8.03
C ASP A 159 -0.85 8.45 -7.42
N GLN A 160 -0.58 7.14 -7.51
CA GLN A 160 -1.52 6.11 -7.12
C GLN A 160 -0.80 4.85 -6.66
N LEU A 161 -0.97 4.52 -5.39
CA LEU A 161 -0.71 3.16 -4.91
C LEU A 161 -1.82 2.21 -5.36
N GLN A 162 -1.46 1.01 -5.83
CA GLN A 162 -2.43 0.00 -6.29
C GLN A 162 -2.33 -1.33 -5.51
N PRO A 163 -2.68 -1.37 -4.21
CA PRO A 163 -2.43 -2.55 -3.37
C PRO A 163 -3.16 -3.82 -3.80
N ALA A 164 -4.30 -3.70 -4.50
CA ALA A 164 -5.03 -4.85 -5.02
C ALA A 164 -4.20 -5.70 -6.01
N ARG A 165 -3.13 -5.14 -6.60
CA ARG A 165 -2.18 -5.85 -7.47
C ARG A 165 -1.12 -6.61 -6.68
N GLY A 166 -0.89 -6.23 -5.42
CA GLY A 166 0.17 -6.72 -4.58
C GLY A 166 -0.30 -7.68 -3.49
N ALA A 167 0.29 -7.53 -2.30
CA ALA A 167 0.07 -8.34 -1.11
C ALA A 167 0.27 -7.54 0.18
N TYR A 168 -0.11 -8.11 1.32
CA TYR A 168 0.18 -7.55 2.64
C TYR A 168 0.68 -8.63 3.59
N ALA A 169 1.37 -8.22 4.65
CA ALA A 169 1.69 -9.06 5.79
C ALA A 169 1.43 -8.30 7.09
N VAL A 170 1.00 -9.02 8.13
CA VAL A 170 0.90 -8.48 9.49
C VAL A 170 2.16 -8.89 10.23
N ALA A 171 3.17 -8.02 10.23
CA ALA A 171 4.50 -8.34 10.76
C ALA A 171 4.50 -8.45 12.29
N ASN A 172 3.73 -7.59 12.95
CA ASN A 172 3.45 -7.69 14.38
C ASN A 172 2.01 -7.25 14.65
N TYR A 173 1.40 -7.87 15.65
CA TYR A 173 0.06 -7.51 16.11
C TYR A 173 -0.11 -7.67 17.61
N SER A 174 -0.69 -6.65 18.21
CA SER A 174 -1.29 -6.66 19.55
C SER A 174 -2.62 -5.92 19.50
N ARG A 175 -3.41 -5.95 20.57
CA ARG A 175 -4.66 -5.17 20.66
C ARG A 175 -4.48 -3.65 20.63
N THR A 176 -3.25 -3.16 20.78
CA THR A 176 -2.97 -1.72 20.86
C THR A 176 -2.09 -1.22 19.74
N ASP A 177 -1.44 -2.10 18.99
CA ASP A 177 -0.38 -1.76 18.06
C ASP A 177 -0.21 -2.87 17.02
N ALA A 178 0.01 -2.49 15.76
CA ALA A 178 0.34 -3.42 14.69
C ALA A 178 1.31 -2.78 13.69
N THR A 179 2.17 -3.60 13.11
CA THR A 179 3.02 -3.24 11.97
C THR A 179 2.55 -4.05 10.77
N ILE A 180 2.16 -3.34 9.71
CA ILE A 180 1.66 -3.91 8.47
C ILE A 180 2.70 -3.66 7.38
N TYR A 181 3.07 -4.71 6.63
CA TYR A 181 3.83 -4.55 5.41
C TYR A 181 2.88 -4.59 4.21
N VAL A 182 3.05 -3.65 3.30
CA VAL A 182 2.29 -3.55 2.05
C VAL A 182 3.28 -3.62 0.91
N TRP A 183 3.19 -4.67 0.10
CA TRP A 183 3.95 -4.76 -1.14
C TRP A 183 3.01 -4.45 -2.29
N ALA A 184 3.24 -3.35 -2.99
CA ALA A 184 2.36 -2.86 -4.03
C ALA A 184 3.10 -1.97 -5.02
N PRO A 185 2.55 -1.75 -6.23
CA PRO A 185 3.09 -0.77 -7.14
C PRO A 185 2.53 0.61 -6.84
N GLU A 186 3.41 1.59 -6.86
CA GLU A 186 3.10 3.02 -6.96
C GLU A 186 3.22 3.43 -8.44
N VAL A 187 2.16 4.04 -8.98
CA VAL A 187 2.10 4.51 -10.36
C VAL A 187 2.04 6.03 -10.33
N THR A 188 3.06 6.67 -10.88
CA THR A 188 3.12 8.13 -11.04
C THR A 188 3.01 8.50 -12.50
N THR A 189 2.35 9.62 -12.78
CA THR A 189 2.28 10.17 -14.15
C THR A 189 2.71 11.63 -14.12
N GLU A 190 3.69 11.97 -14.94
CA GLU A 190 4.22 13.32 -15.12
C GLU A 190 3.31 14.15 -16.04
N THR A 191 3.44 15.47 -15.99
CA THR A 191 2.65 16.43 -16.81
C THR A 191 2.80 16.27 -18.32
N ASP A 192 3.87 15.64 -18.80
CA ASP A 192 4.07 15.31 -20.20
C ASP A 192 3.37 14.00 -20.62
N GLY A 193 2.70 13.33 -19.68
CA GLY A 193 2.01 12.06 -19.87
C GLY A 193 2.89 10.83 -19.61
N THR A 194 4.15 10.99 -19.26
CA THR A 194 5.04 9.88 -18.93
C THR A 194 4.57 9.20 -17.64
N THR A 195 4.24 7.91 -17.73
CA THR A 195 3.90 7.09 -16.56
C THR A 195 5.09 6.25 -16.14
N THR A 196 5.44 6.30 -14.86
CA THR A 196 6.43 5.43 -14.22
C THR A 196 5.78 4.58 -13.15
N GLN A 197 6.35 3.41 -12.90
CA GLN A 197 5.88 2.52 -11.85
C GLN A 197 7.06 2.00 -11.02
N LEU A 198 6.87 1.98 -9.71
CA LEU A 198 7.82 1.44 -8.75
C LEU A 198 7.11 0.37 -7.89
N TRP A 199 7.73 -0.79 -7.72
CA TRP A 199 7.30 -1.76 -6.71
C TRP A 199 8.14 -1.62 -5.45
N ALA A 200 7.48 -1.53 -4.31
CA ALA A 200 8.13 -1.36 -3.02
C ALA A 200 7.39 -2.13 -1.93
N ILE A 201 8.09 -2.34 -0.81
CA ILE A 201 7.46 -2.73 0.45
C ILE A 201 7.42 -1.51 1.36
N ASP A 202 6.22 -1.11 1.77
CA ASP A 202 5.99 -0.10 2.77
C ASP A 202 5.68 -0.76 4.12
N ALA A 203 6.34 -0.29 5.18
CA ALA A 203 5.94 -0.60 6.55
C ALA A 203 5.00 0.47 7.08
N VAL A 204 3.92 0.08 7.73
CA VAL A 204 2.96 1.02 8.32
C VAL A 204 2.65 0.59 9.74
N ARG A 205 2.99 1.45 10.71
CA ARG A 205 2.63 1.24 12.11
C ARG A 205 1.31 1.91 12.42
N VAL A 206 0.34 1.10 12.85
CA VAL A 206 -0.96 1.57 13.35
C VAL A 206 -1.14 1.23 14.82
N VAL A 207 -1.86 2.09 15.54
CA VAL A 207 -2.13 2.02 16.98
C VAL A 207 -3.65 2.05 17.16
N TRP A 208 -4.17 1.21 18.04
CA TRP A 208 -5.58 1.24 18.40
C TRP A 208 -5.84 2.41 19.35
N ALA A 209 -6.51 3.46 18.85
CA ALA A 209 -6.75 4.69 19.59
C ALA A 209 -8.14 5.24 19.27
N GLY A 210 -8.89 5.63 20.31
CA GLY A 210 -10.23 6.20 20.13
C GLY A 210 -11.23 5.23 19.49
N GLY A 211 -11.02 3.91 19.61
CA GLY A 211 -11.89 2.89 19.02
C GLY A 211 -11.66 2.64 17.53
N ASP A 212 -10.49 2.99 17.01
CA ASP A 212 -10.12 2.83 15.61
C ASP A 212 -8.60 2.55 15.47
N TRP A 213 -8.19 1.99 14.33
CA TRP A 213 -6.77 1.89 13.97
C TRP A 213 -6.29 3.23 13.40
N LYS A 214 -5.33 3.84 14.05
CA LYS A 214 -4.76 5.16 13.72
C LYS A 214 -3.27 5.06 13.45
N LEU A 215 -2.70 6.00 12.70
CA LEU A 215 -1.26 6.10 12.51
C LEU A 215 -0.58 6.52 13.82
N GLY A 216 0.39 5.71 14.25
CA GLY A 216 1.03 5.81 15.56
C GLY A 216 2.23 6.76 15.65
N GLY A 217 2.53 7.51 14.59
CA GLY A 217 3.72 8.35 14.49
C GLY A 217 3.93 8.90 13.09
N GLU A 218 5.17 9.23 12.77
CA GLU A 218 5.59 9.49 11.38
C GLU A 218 5.20 8.31 10.50
N LEU A 219 4.82 8.58 9.25
CA LEU A 219 4.70 7.52 8.27
C LEU A 219 6.12 7.00 8.03
N ILE A 220 6.48 5.95 8.75
CA ILE A 220 7.68 5.19 8.49
C ILE A 220 7.40 4.36 7.24
N ALA A 221 7.15 5.00 6.08
CA ALA A 221 7.32 4.34 4.79
C ALA A 221 8.82 4.12 4.63
N LYS A 222 9.33 3.17 5.41
CA LYS A 222 10.60 2.52 5.17
C LYS A 222 10.38 1.79 3.87
N VAL A 223 10.83 2.39 2.78
CA VAL A 223 10.86 1.72 1.50
C VAL A 223 11.94 0.66 1.62
N GLY A 224 11.53 -0.56 1.92
CA GLY A 224 12.36 -1.72 1.63
C GLY A 224 12.33 -1.94 0.13
N GLY A 225 13.49 -2.16 -0.49
CA GLY A 225 13.51 -2.61 -1.87
C GLY A 225 12.60 -3.83 -2.00
N ALA A 226 11.76 -3.87 -3.04
CA ALA A 226 11.08 -5.11 -3.37
C ALA A 226 12.14 -6.22 -3.46
N ALA A 227 11.83 -7.41 -2.96
CA ALA A 227 12.75 -8.54 -3.10
C ALA A 227 13.10 -8.80 -4.59
N SER A 228 12.19 -8.42 -5.50
CA SER A 228 12.39 -8.19 -6.93
C SER A 228 11.13 -7.54 -7.53
N ASP A 229 11.26 -6.84 -8.66
CA ASP A 229 10.11 -6.45 -9.48
C ASP A 229 9.44 -7.69 -10.11
N PRO A 230 8.12 -7.68 -10.34
CA PRO A 230 7.45 -8.68 -11.17
C PRO A 230 7.95 -8.68 -12.61
N ALA A 231 7.81 -9.82 -13.30
CA ALA A 231 8.23 -9.98 -14.69
C ALA A 231 7.47 -9.05 -15.65
N ASP A 232 6.17 -8.85 -15.41
CA ASP A 232 5.38 -7.78 -16.04
C ASP A 232 5.08 -6.72 -14.98
N THR A 233 5.88 -5.66 -14.96
CA THR A 233 5.70 -4.59 -13.98
C THR A 233 4.37 -3.89 -14.16
N ALA A 234 3.88 -3.68 -15.38
CA ALA A 234 2.60 -3.01 -15.63
C ALA A 234 1.37 -3.90 -15.35
N GLY A 235 1.54 -5.23 -15.36
CA GLY A 235 0.49 -6.21 -15.17
C GLY A 235 0.15 -6.59 -13.72
N ASN A 236 -0.67 -7.61 -13.56
CA ASN A 236 -1.00 -8.20 -12.25
C ASN A 236 -0.17 -9.47 -12.06
N PRO A 237 0.80 -9.49 -11.13
CA PRO A 237 1.61 -10.68 -10.87
C PRO A 237 0.71 -11.84 -10.43
N THR A 238 1.01 -13.05 -10.89
CA THR A 238 0.24 -14.24 -10.46
C THR A 238 0.49 -14.53 -8.99
N SER A 239 -0.45 -15.17 -8.29
CA SER A 239 -0.27 -15.51 -6.87
C SER A 239 0.98 -16.36 -6.60
N ALA A 240 1.42 -17.16 -7.58
CA ALA A 240 2.67 -17.94 -7.52
C ALA A 240 3.91 -17.04 -7.62
N GLU A 241 3.89 -16.06 -8.52
CA GLU A 241 4.96 -15.07 -8.70
C GLU A 241 5.10 -14.18 -7.46
N LYS A 242 3.98 -13.66 -6.93
CA LYS A 242 3.99 -12.88 -5.67
C LYS A 242 4.66 -13.65 -4.54
N ARG A 243 4.32 -14.93 -4.38
CA ARG A 243 4.96 -15.82 -3.40
C ARG A 243 6.46 -15.93 -3.65
N ALA A 244 6.87 -16.20 -4.89
CA ALA A 244 8.28 -16.37 -5.23
C ALA A 244 9.11 -15.10 -5.00
N ILE A 245 8.53 -13.91 -5.20
CA ILE A 245 9.16 -12.63 -4.88
C ILE A 245 9.26 -12.47 -3.37
N LEU A 246 8.14 -12.56 -2.66
CA LEU A 246 8.03 -12.17 -1.26
C LEU A 246 8.68 -13.15 -0.25
N THR A 247 9.07 -14.34 -0.69
CA THR A 247 9.87 -15.28 0.12
C THR A 247 11.39 -15.09 -0.02
N LYS A 248 11.84 -14.17 -0.89
CA LYS A 248 13.27 -13.89 -1.06
C LYS A 248 13.68 -12.79 -0.09
N VAL A 249 14.86 -12.93 0.50
CA VAL A 249 15.54 -11.84 1.21
C VAL A 249 15.90 -10.77 0.17
N PRO A 250 15.47 -9.51 0.33
CA PRO A 250 15.87 -8.44 -0.58
C PRO A 250 17.39 -8.27 -0.59
N SER A 251 17.97 -8.02 -1.77
CA SER A 251 19.41 -7.73 -1.89
C SER A 251 19.79 -6.42 -1.21
N ASP A 252 18.85 -5.48 -1.16
CA ASP A 252 18.91 -4.25 -0.38
C ASP A 252 17.63 -4.16 0.45
N PRO A 253 17.62 -4.74 1.67
CA PRO A 253 16.44 -4.69 2.53
C PRO A 253 16.13 -3.27 3.01
N GLY A 254 17.06 -2.33 2.83
CA GLY A 254 17.02 -1.00 3.42
C GLY A 254 16.70 -1.12 4.91
N ASP A 255 15.52 -0.62 5.25
CA ASP A 255 15.03 -0.55 6.62
C ASP A 255 14.08 -1.70 7.03
N ILE A 256 13.66 -2.55 6.09
CA ILE A 256 12.78 -3.72 6.30
C ILE A 256 13.60 -5.00 6.09
N THR A 257 14.24 -5.48 7.15
CA THR A 257 15.18 -6.61 7.08
C THR A 257 14.52 -7.98 7.25
N ASP A 258 13.27 -8.04 7.70
CA ASP A 258 12.55 -9.26 8.08
C ASP A 258 11.38 -9.57 7.14
N SER A 259 11.28 -8.93 5.98
CA SER A 259 10.16 -9.09 5.03
C SER A 259 10.01 -10.52 4.51
N ALA A 260 11.12 -11.24 4.32
CA ALA A 260 11.13 -12.62 3.83
C ALA A 260 10.63 -13.65 4.85
N ASP A 261 10.66 -13.30 6.14
CA ASP A 261 10.20 -14.15 7.23
C ASP A 261 8.68 -14.00 7.47
N GLN A 262 8.04 -13.05 6.79
CA GLN A 262 6.64 -12.75 7.01
C GLN A 262 5.69 -13.71 6.28
N THR A 263 4.51 -13.89 6.86
CA THR A 263 3.40 -14.56 6.19
C THR A 263 2.62 -13.55 5.35
N TRP A 264 2.79 -13.65 4.04
CA TRP A 264 2.13 -12.77 3.07
C TRP A 264 0.78 -13.30 2.62
N PHE A 265 -0.17 -12.37 2.40
CA PHE A 265 -1.51 -12.63 1.93
C PHE A 265 -1.85 -11.73 0.75
N GLU A 266 -2.59 -12.26 -0.23
CA GLU A 266 -3.29 -11.41 -1.19
C GLU A 266 -4.48 -10.73 -0.52
N TYR A 267 -4.79 -9.51 -0.95
CA TYR A 267 -6.02 -8.85 -0.53
C TYR A 267 -7.27 -9.64 -0.98
N ALA A 268 -8.36 -9.51 -0.23
CA ALA A 268 -9.64 -10.16 -0.53
C ALA A 268 -10.17 -9.78 -1.91
N ASN A 269 -9.93 -8.54 -2.34
CA ASN A 269 -10.30 -7.97 -3.64
C ASN A 269 -9.15 -7.98 -4.66
N ALA A 270 -8.09 -8.78 -4.45
CA ALA A 270 -7.03 -8.93 -5.44
C ALA A 270 -7.58 -9.59 -6.73
N ALA A 271 -7.20 -9.01 -7.87
CA ALA A 271 -7.50 -9.58 -9.18
C ALA A 271 -6.78 -10.94 -9.34
N ARG A 272 -7.46 -11.90 -9.98
CA ARG A 272 -6.92 -13.22 -10.35
C ARG A 272 -7.12 -13.47 -11.83
#